data_AF-A0A3S2I9F7-F1
#
_entry.id   AF-A0A3S2I9F7-F1
#
_cell.length_a   1.000
_cell.length_b   1.000
_cell.length_c   1.000
_cell.angle_alpha   90.00
_cell.angle_beta   90.00
_cell.angle_gamma   90.00
#
_symmetry.space_group_name_H-M   'P 1'
#
loop_
_entity.id
_entity.type
_entity.pdbx_description
1 polymer ?
#
loop_
_entity_poly.entity_id
_entity_poly.type
_entity_poly.pdbx_seq_one_letter_code
_entity_poly.pdbx_strand_id
1 'polypeptide(L)'
;HTADGITVARRHSVLEMPMIVLETALPVKFAETIREALGHEPSRPKRFDGIEDLPRRFKVLPADTQTVKTHVAEILQAAAR
;
A
#
# COMPACT_ATOMS: atom_id res chain seq x y z
N HIS A 1 -9.63 -4.98 0.60
CA HIS A 1 -8.95 -6.03 -0.20
C HIS A 1 -9.16 -7.43 0.38
N THR A 2 -8.39 -7.87 1.38
CA THR A 2 -8.49 -9.25 1.89
C THR A 2 -9.88 -9.57 2.45
N ALA A 3 -10.51 -8.61 3.14
CA ALA A 3 -11.88 -8.74 3.62
C ALA A 3 -12.90 -8.97 2.48
N ASP A 4 -12.71 -8.31 1.33
CA ASP A 4 -13.54 -8.51 0.14
C ASP A 4 -13.40 -9.95 -0.37
N GLY A 5 -12.14 -10.43 -0.45
CA GLY A 5 -11.81 -11.81 -0.81
C GLY A 5 -12.45 -12.84 0.13
N ILE A 6 -12.33 -12.64 1.45
CA ILE A 6 -12.94 -13.52 2.47
C ILE A 6 -14.47 -13.52 2.33
N THR A 7 -15.07 -12.36 2.08
CA THR A 7 -16.52 -12.21 1.96
C THR A 7 -17.08 -13.00 0.78
N VAL A 8 -16.44 -12.90 -0.38
CA VAL A 8 -16.83 -13.68 -1.58
C VAL A 8 -16.51 -15.16 -1.39
N ALA A 9 -15.33 -15.49 -0.86
CA ALA A 9 -14.91 -16.87 -0.62
C ALA A 9 -15.90 -17.64 0.27
N ARG A 10 -16.41 -17.03 1.34
CA ARG A 10 -17.43 -17.65 2.23
C ARG A 10 -18.74 -17.99 1.52
N ARG A 11 -19.08 -17.31 0.42
CA ARG A 11 -20.31 -17.57 -0.36
C ARG A 11 -20.12 -18.70 -1.37
N HIS A 12 -18.88 -19.03 -1.73
CA HIS A 12 -18.55 -20.00 -2.79
C HIS A 12 -17.72 -21.19 -2.29
N SER A 13 -17.29 -21.20 -1.02
CA SER A 13 -16.56 -22.33 -0.43
C SER A 13 -17.43 -23.58 -0.34
N VAL A 14 -16.86 -24.73 -0.70
CA VAL A 14 -17.50 -26.05 -0.60
C VAL A 14 -16.69 -26.94 0.35
N LEU A 15 -17.36 -27.81 1.09
CA LEU A 15 -16.73 -28.59 2.18
C LEU A 15 -15.58 -29.49 1.71
N GLU A 16 -15.67 -30.02 0.49
CA GLU A 16 -14.71 -30.98 -0.04
C GLU A 16 -13.46 -30.34 -0.67
N MET A 17 -13.42 -29.01 -0.80
CA MET A 17 -12.32 -28.30 -1.46
C MET A 17 -11.82 -27.12 -0.63
N PRO A 18 -10.53 -27.11 -0.23
CA PRO A 18 -9.94 -25.97 0.45
C PRO A 18 -10.02 -24.70 -0.39
N MET A 19 -10.55 -23.63 0.21
CA MET A 19 -10.57 -22.29 -0.37
C MET A 19 -9.39 -21.47 0.18
N ILE A 20 -8.52 -20.99 -0.71
CA ILE A 20 -7.37 -20.14 -0.34
C ILE A 20 -7.69 -18.70 -0.73
N VAL A 21 -7.70 -17.80 0.25
CA VAL A 21 -7.85 -16.36 0.02
C VAL A 21 -6.49 -15.70 0.09
N LEU A 22 -6.14 -14.93 -0.94
CA LEU A 22 -4.87 -14.22 -0.99
C LEU A 22 -4.94 -12.95 -0.15
N GLU A 23 -4.03 -12.84 0.82
CA GLU A 23 -3.79 -11.57 1.52
C GLU A 23 -2.92 -10.66 0.64
N THR A 24 -3.56 -9.73 -0.06
CA THR A 24 -2.88 -8.86 -1.04
C THR A 24 -2.28 -7.59 -0.42
N ALA A 25 -2.63 -7.28 0.83
CA ALA A 25 -2.06 -6.17 1.58
C ALA A 25 -2.19 -6.38 3.09
N LEU A 26 -1.16 -6.00 3.83
CA LEU A 26 -1.19 -5.97 5.29
C LEU A 26 -2.17 -4.88 5.79
N PRO A 27 -2.87 -5.11 6.93
CA PRO A 27 -3.82 -4.14 7.50
C PRO A 27 -3.25 -2.74 7.75
N VAL A 28 -1.97 -2.64 8.14
CA VAL A 28 -1.28 -1.36 8.40
C VAL A 28 -1.29 -0.40 7.21
N LYS A 29 -1.46 -0.91 5.97
CA LYS A 29 -1.59 -0.07 4.77
C LYS A 29 -2.95 0.65 4.66
N PHE A 30 -3.95 0.25 5.45
CA PHE A 30 -5.33 0.74 5.40
C PHE A 30 -5.89 0.98 6.82
N ALA A 31 -5.11 1.67 7.66
CA ALA A 31 -5.41 1.83 9.08
C ALA A 31 -6.76 2.49 9.39
N GLU A 32 -7.21 3.43 8.55
CA GLU A 32 -8.52 4.08 8.70
C GLU A 32 -9.69 3.08 8.64
N THR A 33 -9.72 2.22 7.62
CA THR A 33 -10.75 1.18 7.48
C THR A 33 -10.71 0.18 8.65
N ILE A 34 -9.51 -0.13 9.16
CA ILE A 34 -9.36 -1.00 10.33
C ILE A 34 -9.94 -0.34 11.58
N ARG A 35 -9.62 0.94 11.83
CA ARG A 35 -10.18 1.69 12.96
C ARG A 35 -11.69 1.82 12.88
N GLU A 36 -12.23 2.12 11.69
CA GLU A 36 -13.67 2.21 11.48
C GLU A 36 -14.37 0.89 11.84
N ALA A 37 -13.84 -0.23 11.35
CA ALA A 37 -14.46 -1.54 11.55
C ALA A 37 -14.24 -2.14 12.96
N LEU A 38 -13.08 -1.89 13.58
CA LEU A 38 -12.64 -2.59 14.80
C LEU A 38 -12.46 -1.66 16.02
N GLY A 39 -12.52 -0.34 15.84
CA GLY A 39 -12.34 0.65 16.91
C GLY A 39 -10.90 0.83 17.39
N HIS A 40 -9.90 0.23 16.73
CA HIS A 40 -8.49 0.35 17.09
C HIS A 40 -7.56 0.35 15.87
N GLU A 41 -6.33 0.83 16.06
CA GLU A 41 -5.30 0.80 15.01
C GLU A 41 -4.84 -0.64 14.72
N PRO A 42 -4.46 -0.97 13.46
CA PRO A 42 -3.83 -2.25 13.16
C PRO A 42 -2.46 -2.36 13.83
N SER A 43 -2.03 -3.58 14.15
CA SER A 43 -0.67 -3.83 14.63
C SER A 43 0.36 -3.45 13.56
N ARG A 44 1.40 -2.71 13.95
CA ARG A 44 2.51 -2.33 13.09
C ARG A 44 3.68 -3.31 13.23
N PRO A 45 4.24 -3.83 12.12
CA PRO A 45 5.50 -4.56 12.18
C PRO A 45 6.64 -3.65 12.67
N LYS A 46 7.42 -4.10 13.66
CA LYS A 46 8.50 -3.30 14.32
C LYS A 46 9.46 -2.59 13.36
N ARG A 47 9.75 -3.20 12.21
CA ARG A 47 10.63 -2.59 11.17
C ARG A 47 10.09 -1.29 10.56
N PHE A 48 8.82 -0.97 10.81
CA PHE A 48 8.14 0.23 10.30
C PHE A 48 7.84 1.25 11.41
N ASP A 49 8.31 1.04 12.63
CA ASP A 49 8.12 1.99 13.72
C ASP A 49 8.81 3.32 13.36
N GLY A 50 8.06 4.43 13.43
CA GLY A 50 8.56 5.77 13.10
C GLY A 50 8.80 6.07 11.62
N ILE A 51 8.38 5.20 10.68
CA ILE A 51 8.62 5.44 9.24
C ILE A 51 7.95 6.73 8.73
N GLU A 52 6.80 7.09 9.30
CA GLU A 52 6.08 8.33 8.96
C GLU A 52 6.76 9.60 9.52
N ASP A 53 7.59 9.45 10.55
CA ASP A 53 8.31 10.56 11.18
C ASP A 53 9.60 10.94 10.42
N LEU A 54 10.02 10.09 9.48
CA LEU A 54 11.21 10.34 8.67
C LEU A 54 10.99 11.46 7.64
N PRO A 55 12.01 12.27 7.33
CA PRO A 55 11.95 13.26 6.26
C PRO A 55 11.58 12.61 4.92
N ARG A 56 10.56 13.15 4.26
CA ARG A 56 10.16 12.72 2.91
C ARG A 56 10.94 13.51 1.86
N ARG A 57 11.65 12.81 0.97
CA ARG A 57 12.33 13.41 -0.18
C ARG A 57 11.49 13.23 -1.44
N PHE A 58 10.88 14.30 -1.92
CA PHE A 58 10.09 14.31 -3.15
C PHE A 58 10.11 15.70 -3.81
N LYS A 59 9.75 15.77 -5.09
CA LYS A 59 9.52 17.00 -5.83
C LYS A 59 8.09 16.99 -6.36
N VAL A 60 7.34 18.06 -6.14
CA VAL A 60 6.01 18.23 -6.73
C VAL A 60 6.18 18.68 -8.18
N LEU A 61 5.51 17.99 -9.09
CA LEU A 61 5.47 18.33 -10.52
C LEU A 61 4.04 18.64 -10.95
N PRO A 62 3.84 19.54 -11.92
CA PRO A 62 2.55 19.67 -12.60
C PRO A 62 2.20 18.37 -13.33
N ALA A 63 0.91 18.13 -13.53
CA ALA A 63 0.40 17.01 -14.33
C ALA A 63 0.63 17.24 -15.83
N ASP A 64 1.90 17.36 -16.23
CA ASP A 64 2.35 17.61 -17.59
C ASP A 64 3.43 16.58 -17.99
N THR A 65 3.19 15.91 -19.11
CA THR A 65 4.05 14.83 -19.61
C THR A 65 5.48 15.31 -19.88
N GLN A 66 5.65 16.51 -20.44
CA GLN A 66 6.98 17.00 -20.79
C GLN A 66 7.80 17.33 -19.54
N THR A 67 7.15 17.92 -18.54
CA THR A 67 7.77 18.23 -17.25
C THR A 67 8.27 16.98 -16.54
N VAL A 68 7.49 15.89 -16.54
CA VAL A 68 7.91 14.60 -15.96
C VAL A 68 9.13 14.04 -16.70
N LYS A 69 9.10 14.04 -18.05
CA LYS A 69 10.23 13.56 -18.87
C LYS A 69 11.52 14.34 -18.58
N THR A 70 11.43 15.67 -18.56
CA THR A 70 12.59 16.53 -18.26
C THR A 70 13.15 16.24 -16.87
N HIS A 71 12.28 16.12 -15.85
CA HIS A 71 12.75 15.85 -14.49
C HIS A 71 13.46 14.51 -14.36
N VAL A 72 12.94 13.45 -15.00
CA VAL A 72 13.61 12.13 -15.00
C VAL A 72 14.97 12.21 -15.69
N ALA A 73 15.07 12.91 -16.82
CA ALA A 73 16.34 13.09 -17.53
C ALA A 73 17.39 13.84 -16.68
N GLU A 74 16.98 14.90 -15.98
CA GLU A 74 17.84 15.65 -15.04
C GLU A 74 18.39 14.76 -13.91
N ILE A 75 17.54 13.90 -13.32
CA ILE A 75 17.96 12.96 -12.27
C ILE A 75 19.03 11.99 -12.80
N LEU A 76 18.82 11.43 -14.00
CA LEU A 76 19.76 10.48 -14.61
C LEU A 76 21.10 11.15 -14.94
N GLN A 77 21.09 12.40 -15.43
CA GLN A 77 22.30 13.16 -15.71
C GLN A 77 23.08 13.52 -14.44
N ALA A 78 22.38 13.86 -13.36
CA ALA A 78 23.01 14.16 -12.08
C ALA A 78 23.65 12.92 -11.45
N ALA A 79 23.04 11.74 -11.62
CA ALA A 79 23.57 10.47 -11.10
C ALA A 79 24.79 9.94 -11.90
N ALA A 80 24.96 10.38 -13.14
CA ALA A 80 26.08 9.99 -14.00
C ALA A 80 27.34 10.86 -13.83
N ARG A 81 27.28 11.87 -12.96
CA ARG A 81 28.40 12.76 -12.60
C ARG A 81 28.95 12.36 -11.24
#